data_AF-A0A9P8P8X3-F1
#
_entry.id   AF-A0A9P8P8X3-F1
#
_cell.length_a   1.000
_cell.length_b   1.000
_cell.length_c   1.000
_cell.angle_alpha   90.00
_cell.angle_beta   90.00
_cell.angle_gamma   90.00
#
_symmetry.space_group_name_H-M   'P 1'
#
loop_
_entity.id
_entity.type
_entity.pdbx_description
1 polymer ?
#
loop_
_entity_poly.entity_id
_entity_poly.type
_entity_poly.pdbx_seq_one_letter_code
_entity_poly.pdbx_strand_id
1 'polypeptide(L)'
;MLVYSINSRQSFEMLGIVRDKILDGLGISSLEDGPPIVIVGNKSDLKIQRQVSEQELKELAKSFGDVPYFECSAKQNYNVHKAFTSIIEQIEKGEKPKDEEEEKEEKQIG
;
A
#
# COMPACT_ATOMS: atom_id res chain seq x y z
N MET A 1 -6.72 -2.02 0.87
CA MET A 1 -5.87 -2.68 -0.14
C MET A 1 -6.33 -2.29 -1.53
N LEU A 2 -5.41 -1.98 -2.44
CA LEU A 2 -5.66 -1.85 -3.87
C LEU A 2 -5.02 -3.04 -4.58
N VAL A 3 -5.83 -3.87 -5.24
CA VAL A 3 -5.38 -5.18 -5.77
C VAL A 3 -5.48 -5.20 -7.28
N TYR A 4 -4.41 -5.67 -7.94
CA TYR A 4 -4.40 -5.97 -9.38
C TYR A 4 -3.90 -7.41 -9.60
N SER A 5 -3.95 -7.88 -10.85
CA SER A 5 -3.42 -9.19 -11.24
C SER A 5 -2.15 -9.00 -12.07
N ILE A 6 -1.04 -9.68 -11.72
CA ILE A 6 0.23 -9.50 -12.44
C ILE A 6 0.15 -9.89 -13.93
N ASN A 7 -0.85 -10.70 -14.30
CA ASN A 7 -1.14 -11.12 -15.68
C ASN A 7 -2.26 -10.30 -16.36
N SER A 8 -2.61 -9.12 -15.85
CA SER A 8 -3.61 -8.23 -16.45
C SER A 8 -3.18 -6.76 -16.33
N ARG A 9 -2.64 -6.21 -17.43
CA ARG A 9 -2.31 -4.78 -17.55
C ARG A 9 -3.51 -3.89 -17.23
N GLN A 10 -4.69 -4.23 -17.75
CA GLN A 10 -5.91 -3.46 -17.55
C GLN A 10 -6.24 -3.32 -16.05
N SER A 11 -6.05 -4.37 -15.25
CA SER A 11 -6.30 -4.31 -13.80
C SER A 11 -5.30 -3.39 -13.07
N PHE A 12 -4.07 -3.27 -13.58
CA PHE A 12 -3.04 -2.39 -13.04
C PHE A 12 -3.33 -0.92 -13.34
N GLU A 13 -3.74 -0.62 -14.58
CA GLU A 13 -4.16 0.74 -14.97
C GLU A 13 -5.37 1.23 -14.15
N MET A 14 -6.26 0.31 -13.77
CA MET A 14 -7.42 0.62 -12.94
C MET A 14 -7.06 1.09 -11.52
N LEU A 15 -5.85 0.79 -11.02
CA LEU A 15 -5.42 1.19 -9.67
C LEU A 15 -5.44 2.72 -9.50
N GLY A 16 -5.01 3.47 -10.52
CA GLY A 16 -5.05 4.94 -10.51
C GLY A 16 -6.47 5.48 -10.42
N ILE A 17 -7.39 4.91 -11.21
CA ILE A 17 -8.79 5.33 -11.22
C ILE A 17 -9.46 5.03 -9.86
N VAL A 18 -9.15 3.88 -9.26
CA VAL A 18 -9.69 3.54 -7.94
C VAL A 18 -9.11 4.44 -6.86
N ARG A 19 -7.80 4.75 -6.91
CA ARG A 19 -7.17 5.73 -6.02
C ARG A 19 -7.90 7.07 -6.09
N ASP A 20 -8.12 7.60 -7.30
CA ASP A 20 -8.76 8.91 -7.49
C ASP A 20 -10.16 8.95 -6.88
N LYS A 21 -10.94 7.89 -7.11
CA LYS A 21 -12.27 7.78 -6.50
C LYS A 21 -12.23 7.71 -4.97
N ILE A 22 -11.18 7.14 -4.38
CA ILE A 22 -10.99 7.13 -2.92
C ILE A 22 -10.66 8.55 -2.43
N LEU A 23 -9.73 9.24 -3.08
CA LEU A 23 -9.36 10.62 -2.74
C LEU A 23 -10.56 11.56 -2.83
N ASP A 24 -11.29 11.51 -3.94
CA ASP A 24 -12.50 12.30 -4.18
C ASP A 24 -13.60 11.98 -3.16
N GLY A 25 -13.83 10.69 -2.90
CA GLY A 25 -14.86 10.23 -1.97
C GLY A 25 -14.60 10.61 -0.51
N LEU A 26 -13.34 10.78 -0.13
CA LEU A 26 -12.93 11.20 1.21
C LEU A 26 -12.65 12.71 1.31
N GLY A 27 -12.63 13.43 0.19
CA GLY A 27 -12.30 14.85 0.15
C GLY A 27 -10.86 15.16 0.54
N ILE A 28 -9.93 14.22 0.30
CA ILE A 28 -8.50 14.34 0.63
C ILE A 28 -7.67 14.48 -0.65
N SER A 29 -6.50 15.13 -0.55
CA SER A 29 -5.65 15.42 -1.72
C SER A 29 -4.53 14.39 -1.90
N SER A 30 -4.23 13.62 -0.86
CA SER A 30 -3.17 12.60 -0.83
C SER A 30 -3.65 11.38 -0.03
N LEU A 31 -3.06 10.22 -0.32
CA LEU A 31 -3.29 9.01 0.50
C LEU A 31 -2.67 9.11 1.90
N GLU A 32 -1.72 10.02 2.11
CA GLU A 32 -1.12 10.30 3.42
C GLU A 32 -2.13 10.86 4.43
N ASP A 33 -3.14 11.59 3.93
CA ASP A 33 -4.23 12.15 4.74
C ASP A 33 -5.40 11.15 4.92
N GLY A 34 -5.24 9.94 4.39
CA GLY A 34 -6.29 8.95 4.24
C GLY A 34 -6.09 7.68 5.07
N PRO A 35 -6.98 6.69 4.90
CA PRO A 35 -6.80 5.39 5.52
C PRO A 35 -5.56 4.68 4.97
N PRO A 36 -4.91 3.80 5.75
CA PRO A 36 -3.79 3.00 5.28
C PRO A 36 -4.11 2.22 4.00
N ILE A 37 -3.26 2.40 2.98
CA ILE A 37 -3.34 1.67 1.71
C ILE A 37 -2.09 0.81 1.53
N VAL A 38 -2.27 -0.33 0.86
CA VAL A 38 -1.19 -1.17 0.35
C VAL A 38 -1.59 -1.63 -1.05
N ILE A 39 -0.63 -1.68 -1.96
CA ILE A 39 -0.84 -2.20 -3.32
C ILE A 39 -0.49 -3.69 -3.36
N VAL A 40 -1.36 -4.50 -3.95
CA VAL A 40 -1.17 -5.96 -4.02
C VAL A 40 -1.22 -6.43 -5.47
N GLY A 41 -0.08 -6.93 -5.96
CA GLY A 41 0.02 -7.68 -7.21
C GLY A 41 -0.33 -9.15 -6.98
N ASN A 42 -1.58 -9.53 -7.24
CA ASN A 42 -2.05 -10.89 -7.04
C ASN A 42 -1.73 -11.81 -8.23
N LYS A 43 -1.85 -13.13 -8.00
CA LYS A 43 -1.53 -14.21 -8.94
C LYS A 43 -0.06 -14.28 -9.33
N SER A 44 0.84 -13.98 -8.38
CA SER A 44 2.29 -14.01 -8.58
C SER A 44 2.83 -15.38 -9.03
N ASP A 45 2.04 -16.45 -8.91
CA ASP A 45 2.31 -17.77 -9.46
C ASP A 45 2.28 -17.83 -11.00
N LEU A 46 1.61 -16.88 -11.66
CA LEU A 46 1.47 -16.82 -13.12
C LEU A 46 2.60 -16.02 -13.81
N LYS A 47 3.85 -16.25 -13.40
CA LYS A 47 5.02 -15.47 -13.88
C LYS A 47 5.20 -15.47 -15.40
N ILE A 48 4.90 -16.58 -16.07
CA ILE A 48 5.01 -16.70 -17.54
C ILE A 48 4.01 -15.78 -18.26
N GLN A 49 2.85 -15.54 -17.64
CA GLN A 49 1.80 -14.69 -18.18
C GLN A 49 1.90 -13.25 -17.65
N ARG A 50 3.01 -12.88 -17.00
CA ARG A 50 3.19 -11.55 -16.42
C ARG A 50 3.08 -10.48 -17.52
N GLN A 51 2.25 -9.49 -17.26
CA GLN A 51 2.06 -8.31 -18.11
C GLN A 51 2.56 -7.03 -17.43
N VAL A 52 2.78 -7.06 -16.11
CA VAL A 52 3.23 -5.92 -15.31
C VAL A 52 4.54 -6.28 -14.63
N SER A 53 5.58 -5.49 -14.87
CA SER A 53 6.88 -5.66 -14.23
C SER A 53 6.87 -5.17 -12.78
N GLU A 54 7.83 -5.67 -11.99
CA GLU A 54 8.02 -5.19 -10.61
C GLU A 54 8.47 -3.72 -10.57
N GLN A 55 9.16 -3.26 -11.61
CA GLN A 55 9.58 -1.86 -11.74
C GLN A 55 8.38 -0.92 -11.94
N GLU A 56 7.42 -1.29 -12.80
CA GLU A 56 6.17 -0.52 -12.96
C GLU A 56 5.40 -0.43 -11.65
N LEU A 57 5.31 -1.55 -10.90
CA LEU A 57 4.67 -1.55 -9.58
C LEU A 57 5.37 -0.60 -8.60
N LYS A 58 6.70 -0.63 -8.56
CA LYS A 58 7.50 0.26 -7.69
C LYS A 58 7.32 1.73 -8.04
N GLU A 59 7.30 2.06 -9.33
CA GLU A 59 7.06 3.42 -9.80
C GLU A 59 5.65 3.91 -9.45
N LEU A 60 4.63 3.05 -9.63
CA LEU A 60 3.26 3.38 -9.25
C LEU A 60 3.13 3.60 -7.73
N ALA A 61 3.71 2.72 -6.92
CA ALA A 61 3.74 2.84 -5.47
C ALA A 61 4.36 4.18 -5.01
N LYS A 62 5.49 4.56 -5.62
CA LYS A 62 6.12 5.86 -5.36
C LYS A 62 5.21 7.02 -5.77
N SER A 63 4.51 6.91 -6.91
CA SER A 63 3.59 7.94 -7.39
C SER A 63 2.35 8.13 -6.49
N PHE A 64 2.07 7.16 -5.62
CA PHE A 64 0.95 7.19 -4.68
C PHE A 64 1.34 7.71 -3.29
N GLY A 65 2.57 8.22 -3.11
CA GLY A 65 3.09 8.66 -1.80
C GLY A 65 3.93 7.59 -1.11
N ASP A 66 4.74 6.86 -1.86
CA ASP A 66 5.59 5.77 -1.36
C ASP A 66 4.82 4.66 -0.60
N VAL A 67 3.66 4.28 -1.16
CA VAL A 67 2.76 3.29 -0.57
C VAL A 67 3.39 1.89 -0.56
N PRO A 68 3.32 1.13 0.54
CA PRO A 68 3.84 -0.23 0.58
C PRO A 68 3.18 -1.14 -0.46
N TYR A 69 3.94 -2.08 -1.01
CA TYR A 69 3.44 -3.01 -2.03
C TYR A 69 3.94 -4.44 -1.83
N PHE A 70 3.12 -5.41 -2.24
CA PHE A 70 3.43 -6.83 -2.17
C PHE A 70 2.98 -7.56 -3.43
N GLU A 71 3.78 -8.53 -3.88
CA GLU A 71 3.27 -9.57 -4.77
C GLU A 71 2.81 -10.78 -3.97
N CYS A 72 1.59 -11.24 -4.28
CA CYS A 72 0.92 -12.32 -3.58
C CYS A 72 0.39 -13.37 -4.57
N SER A 73 0.29 -14.61 -4.09
CA SER A 73 -0.53 -15.62 -4.74
C SER A 73 -1.54 -16.12 -3.73
N ALA A 74 -2.79 -15.71 -3.88
CA ALA A 74 -3.89 -16.26 -3.08
C ALA A 74 -4.00 -17.78 -3.24
N LYS A 75 -3.72 -18.30 -4.45
CA LYS A 75 -3.74 -19.73 -4.75
C LYS A 75 -2.69 -20.51 -3.97
N GLN A 76 -1.49 -19.96 -3.81
CA GLN A 76 -0.38 -20.59 -3.10
C GLN A 76 -0.25 -20.15 -1.64
N ASN A 77 -1.21 -19.34 -1.15
CA ASN A 77 -1.11 -18.67 0.15
C ASN A 77 0.23 -17.93 0.36
N TYR A 78 0.78 -17.37 -0.72
CA TYR A 78 2.08 -16.71 -0.71
C TYR A 78 1.91 -15.21 -0.45
N ASN A 79 2.63 -14.67 0.54
CA ASN A 79 2.66 -13.27 0.96
C ASN A 79 1.31 -12.63 1.34
N VAL A 80 0.20 -13.37 1.30
CA VAL A 80 -1.13 -12.88 1.68
C VAL A 80 -1.09 -12.33 3.10
N HIS A 81 -0.62 -13.13 4.07
CA HIS A 81 -0.53 -12.71 5.46
C HIS A 81 0.27 -11.42 5.64
N LYS A 82 1.45 -11.31 5.00
CA LYS A 82 2.30 -10.10 5.09
C LYS A 82 1.59 -8.84 4.58
N ALA A 83 0.84 -8.94 3.48
CA ALA A 83 0.09 -7.81 2.94
C ALA A 83 -1.00 -7.31 3.90
N PHE A 84 -1.68 -8.23 4.59
CA PHE A 84 -2.65 -7.87 5.63
C PHE A 84 -1.98 -7.29 6.88
N THR A 85 -0.91 -7.93 7.38
CA THR A 85 -0.17 -7.45 8.55
C THR A 85 0.38 -6.04 8.34
N SER A 86 0.86 -5.74 7.12
CA SER A 86 1.36 -4.39 6.79
C SER A 86 0.29 -3.30 6.91
N ILE A 87 -0.99 -3.60 6.69
CA ILE A 87 -2.08 -2.64 6.94
C ILE A 87 -2.31 -2.47 8.43
N ILE A 88 -2.35 -3.57 9.19
CA ILE A 88 -2.56 -3.54 10.64
C ILE A 88 -1.47 -2.68 11.30
N GLU A 89 -0.20 -2.90 10.94
CA GLU A 89 0.93 -2.12 11.45
C GLU A 89 0.82 -0.62 11.13
N GLN A 90 0.22 -0.24 9.99
CA GLN A 90 0.01 1.16 9.64
C GLN A 90 -1.13 1.78 10.47
N ILE A 91 -2.20 1.05 10.71
CA ILE A 91 -3.30 1.48 11.59
C ILE A 91 -2.75 1.72 13.00
N GLU A 92 -2.03 0.75 13.56
CA GLU A 92 -1.44 0.85 14.90
C GLU A 92 -0.45 2.03 15.05
N LYS A 93 0.28 2.36 13.98
CA LYS A 93 1.16 3.55 13.95
C LYS A 93 0.38 4.85 13.87
N GLY A 94 -0.71 4.89 13.09
CA GLY A 94 -1.57 6.06 12.94
C GLY A 94 -2.43 6.34 14.19
N GLU A 95 -2.65 5.35 15.05
CA GLU A 95 -3.42 5.47 16.30
C GLU A 95 -2.58 5.93 17.51
N LYS A 96 -1.26 6.06 17.40
CA LYS A 96 -0.45 6.56 18.52
C LYS A 96 -0.85 8.01 18.85
N PRO A 97 -1.22 8.32 20.11
CA PRO A 97 -1.38 9.70 20.55
C PRO A 97 -0.09 10.47 20.24
N LYS A 98 -0.21 11.69 19.71
CA LYS A 98 0.92 12.57 19.34
C LYS A 98 1.79 13.01 20.52
N ASP A 99 1.55 12.50 21.72
CA ASP A 99 2.13 13.03 22.96
C ASP A 99 3.44 12.34 23.38
N GLU A 100 3.87 11.25 22.72
CA GLU A 100 5.05 10.48 23.15
C GLU A 100 6.38 10.84 22.47
N GLU A 101 6.37 11.75 21.47
CA GLU A 101 7.61 12.22 20.83
C GLU A 101 8.20 13.48 21.49
N GLU A 102 7.40 14.31 22.18
CA GLU A 102 7.91 15.48 22.92
C GLU A 102 8.62 15.11 24.25
N GLU A 103 8.27 13.97 24.87
CA GLU A 103 8.86 13.55 26.15
C GLU A 103 10.31 13.04 26.05
N LYS A 104 10.83 12.81 24.83
CA LYS A 104 12.21 12.33 24.62
C LYS A 104 13.21 13.47 24.40
N GLU A 105 12.78 14.65 23.97
CA GLU A 105 13.67 15.81 23.83
C GLU A 105 13.89 16.54 25.16
N GLU A 106 12.90 16.60 26.06
CA GLU A 106 13.09 17.27 27.37
C GLU A 106 14.02 16.50 28.33
N LYS A 107 14.13 15.18 28.22
CA LYS A 107 15.01 14.36 29.08
C LYS A 107 16.50 14.43 28.71
N GLN A 108 16.86 15.16 27.65
CA GLN A 108 18.26 15.31 27.22
C GLN A 108 18.84 16.71 27.52
N ILE A 109 18.03 17.62 28.07
CA ILE A 109 18.43 19.00 28.43
C ILE A 109 18.29 19.28 29.93
N GLY A 110 17.90 18.29 30.74
CA GLY A 110 17.74 18.36 32.20
C GLY A 110 18.90 17.76 32.98
#